data_AF-A0A7K2Q2W6-F1
#
_entry.id   AF-A0A7K2Q2W6-F1
#
_cell.length_a   1.000
_cell.length_b   1.000
_cell.length_c   1.000
_cell.angle_alpha   90.00
_cell.angle_beta   90.00
_cell.angle_gamma   90.00
#
_symmetry.space_group_name_H-M   'P 1'
#
loop_
_entity.id
_entity.type
_entity.pdbx_description
1 polymer ?
#
loop_
_entity_poly.entity_id
_entity_poly.type
_entity_poly.pdbx_seq_one_letter_code
_entity_poly.pdbx_strand_id
1 'polypeptide(L)'
;MTHHASDTHTLAAAYALDALDHDERQAFEDHLRTCEACREETAEFKATSARLAAAVAQQPPAQAKAQVMAAIDAVRQLPPHVPPAAAARARAGWLQRRAVPLALAASIAAAALGGVAVWQTHNGQELKQDARQAQQQL
;
A
#
# COMPACT_ATOMS: atom_id res chain seq x y z
N MET A 1 10.57 -26.17 25.25
CA MET A 1 9.50 -27.01 25.84
C MET A 1 8.25 -26.74 25.03
N THR A 2 7.64 -27.77 24.44
CA THR A 2 6.47 -27.61 23.57
C THR A 2 5.22 -27.43 24.43
N HIS A 3 4.75 -26.19 24.58
CA HIS A 3 3.50 -25.89 25.27
C HIS A 3 2.31 -26.35 24.41
N HIS A 4 1.48 -27.24 24.96
CA HIS A 4 0.25 -27.73 24.32
C HIS A 4 -0.87 -26.69 24.45
N ALA A 5 -1.79 -26.63 23.50
CA ALA A 5 -2.83 -25.60 23.37
C ALA A 5 -3.74 -25.36 24.60
N SER A 6 -3.77 -26.24 25.60
CA SER A 6 -4.44 -25.98 26.89
C SER A 6 -3.70 -24.95 27.75
N ASP A 7 -2.44 -24.68 27.45
CA ASP A 7 -1.57 -23.76 28.17
C ASP A 7 -1.79 -22.30 27.74
N THR A 8 -2.09 -22.06 26.46
CA THR A 8 -2.20 -20.71 25.90
C THR A 8 -3.30 -19.88 26.56
N HIS A 9 -4.44 -20.48 26.92
CA HIS A 9 -5.52 -19.78 27.64
C HIS A 9 -5.08 -19.30 29.03
N THR A 10 -4.14 -20.01 29.68
CA THR A 10 -3.64 -19.63 31.01
C THR A 10 -2.75 -18.38 30.98
N LEU A 11 -2.27 -17.99 29.79
CA LEU A 11 -1.40 -16.84 29.60
C LEU A 11 -2.13 -15.49 29.64
N ALA A 12 -3.48 -15.46 29.69
CA ALA A 12 -4.24 -14.21 29.65
C ALA A 12 -3.86 -13.21 30.74
N ALA A 13 -3.70 -13.67 31.98
CA ALA A 13 -3.28 -12.83 33.11
C ALA A 13 -1.83 -12.35 32.95
N ALA A 14 -0.91 -13.23 32.57
CA ALA A 14 0.50 -12.88 32.37
C ALA A 14 0.68 -11.90 31.21
N TYR A 15 -0.07 -12.07 30.12
CA TYR A 15 -0.12 -11.12 29.01
C TYR A 15 -0.68 -9.76 29.44
N ALA A 16 -1.76 -9.73 30.22
CA ALA A 16 -2.35 -8.49 30.73
C ALA A 16 -1.38 -7.70 31.63
N LEU A 17 -0.48 -8.39 32.32
CA LEU A 17 0.56 -7.82 33.20
C LEU A 17 1.89 -7.58 32.50
N ASP A 18 1.96 -7.74 31.17
CA ASP A 18 3.18 -7.58 30.38
C ASP A 18 4.33 -8.54 30.79
N ALA A 19 3.99 -9.72 31.32
CA ALA A 19 4.92 -10.66 31.96
C ALA A 19 5.31 -11.87 31.10
N LEU A 20 4.88 -11.92 29.83
CA LEU A 20 5.27 -12.97 28.88
C LEU A 20 6.61 -12.65 28.22
N ASP A 21 7.37 -13.70 27.90
CA ASP A 21 8.52 -13.55 27.00
C ASP A 21 8.06 -13.25 25.55
N HIS A 22 9.03 -12.96 24.68
CA HIS A 22 8.74 -12.54 23.30
C HIS A 22 7.98 -13.62 22.51
N ASP A 23 8.37 -14.89 22.67
CA ASP A 23 7.83 -15.98 21.86
C ASP A 23 6.43 -16.38 22.36
N GLU A 24 6.25 -16.41 23.68
CA GLU A 24 4.94 -16.60 24.33
C GLU A 24 3.97 -15.49 23.97
N ARG A 25 4.43 -14.23 24.00
CA ARG A 25 3.61 -13.07 23.62
C ARG A 25 3.14 -13.19 22.18
N GLN A 26 4.05 -13.48 21.25
CA GLN A 26 3.69 -13.59 19.85
C GLN A 26 2.65 -14.70 19.63
N ALA A 27 2.86 -15.86 20.26
CA ALA A 27 1.91 -16.98 20.19
C ALA A 27 0.53 -16.61 20.78
N PHE A 28 0.51 -15.89 21.91
CA PHE A 28 -0.74 -15.46 22.53
C PHE A 28 -1.46 -14.37 21.72
N GLU A 29 -0.73 -13.42 21.12
CA GLU A 29 -1.30 -12.41 20.23
C GLU A 29 -1.94 -13.02 18.99
N ASP A 30 -1.33 -14.05 18.40
CA ASP A 30 -1.94 -14.81 17.31
C ASP A 30 -3.23 -15.52 17.75
N HIS A 31 -3.26 -16.06 18.98
CA HIS A 31 -4.47 -16.66 19.57
C HIS A 31 -5.59 -15.63 19.79
N LEU A 32 -5.28 -14.42 20.26
CA LEU A 32 -6.26 -13.35 20.48
C LEU A 32 -7.03 -12.97 19.20
N ARG A 33 -6.46 -13.21 18.02
CA ARG A 33 -7.12 -12.95 16.73
C ARG A 33 -8.32 -13.85 16.48
N THR A 34 -8.39 -15.03 17.10
CA THR A 34 -9.41 -16.05 16.83
C THR A 34 -10.24 -16.43 18.05
N CYS A 35 -9.76 -16.17 19.27
CA CYS A 35 -10.50 -16.48 20.49
C CYS A 35 -11.12 -15.25 21.15
N GLU A 36 -12.46 -15.17 21.18
CA GLU A 36 -13.19 -14.08 21.85
C GLU A 36 -13.08 -14.11 23.37
N ALA A 37 -13.21 -15.30 23.98
CA ALA A 37 -13.11 -15.46 25.43
C ALA A 37 -11.77 -14.94 25.98
N CYS A 38 -10.64 -15.23 25.34
CA CYS A 38 -9.35 -14.69 25.78
C CYS A 38 -9.20 -13.18 25.57
N ARG A 39 -9.90 -12.57 24.59
CA ARG A 39 -9.93 -11.11 24.46
C ARG A 39 -10.71 -10.48 25.61
N GLU A 40 -11.85 -11.06 25.98
CA GLU A 40 -12.66 -10.61 27.11
C GLU A 40 -11.89 -10.76 28.42
N GLU A 41 -11.36 -11.94 28.69
CA GLU A 41 -10.59 -12.23 29.90
C GLU A 41 -9.35 -11.33 30.04
N THR A 42 -8.60 -11.11 28.94
CA THR A 42 -7.48 -10.17 28.92
C THR A 42 -7.94 -8.74 29.24
N ALA A 43 -9.10 -8.32 28.71
CA ALA A 43 -9.65 -7.00 28.99
C ALA A 43 -10.05 -6.85 30.47
N GLU A 44 -10.64 -7.88 31.07
CA GLU A 44 -11.00 -7.93 32.49
C GLU A 44 -9.77 -7.87 33.41
N PHE A 45 -8.72 -8.64 33.09
CA PHE A 45 -7.45 -8.58 33.82
C PHE A 45 -6.79 -7.21 33.70
N LYS A 46 -6.78 -6.59 32.50
CA LYS A 46 -6.27 -5.22 32.31
C LYS A 46 -7.08 -4.22 33.12
N ALA A 47 -8.41 -4.34 33.16
CA ALA A 47 -9.26 -3.45 33.95
C ALA A 47 -8.99 -3.59 35.46
N THR A 48 -8.83 -4.82 35.94
CA THR A 48 -8.47 -5.10 37.34
C THR A 48 -7.10 -4.53 37.68
N SER A 49 -6.11 -4.75 36.82
CA SER A 49 -4.75 -4.23 36.97
C SER A 49 -4.73 -2.70 37.01
N ALA A 50 -5.53 -2.04 36.17
CA ALA A 50 -5.67 -0.59 36.18
C ALA A 50 -6.24 -0.05 37.50
N ARG A 51 -7.22 -0.74 38.11
CA ARG A 51 -7.77 -0.37 39.43
C ARG A 51 -6.72 -0.50 40.53
N LEU A 52 -5.93 -1.58 40.51
CA LEU A 52 -4.83 -1.79 41.45
C LEU A 52 -3.75 -0.71 41.28
N ALA A 53 -3.35 -0.41 40.04
CA ALA A 53 -2.38 0.64 39.74
C ALA A 53 -2.86 2.02 40.19
N ALA A 54 -4.14 2.34 39.99
CA ALA A 54 -4.74 3.60 40.45
C ALA A 54 -4.70 3.74 41.98
N ALA A 55 -4.92 2.65 42.72
CA ALA A 55 -4.89 2.65 44.18
C ALA A 55 -3.51 2.97 44.77
N VAL A 56 -2.44 2.74 44.01
CA VAL A 56 -1.05 2.97 44.44
C VAL A 56 -0.35 4.10 43.67
N ALA A 57 -1.09 4.81 42.82
CA ALA A 57 -0.53 5.84 41.96
C ALA A 57 0.04 7.02 42.77
N GLN A 58 1.21 7.50 42.36
CA GLN A 58 1.85 8.68 42.94
C GLN A 58 1.83 9.83 41.95
N GLN A 59 1.81 11.06 42.49
CA GLN A 59 1.81 12.25 41.64
C GLN A 59 3.17 12.41 40.94
N PRO A 60 3.22 12.50 39.60
CA PRO A 60 4.48 12.67 38.88
C PRO A 60 5.07 14.07 39.15
N PRO A 61 6.40 14.25 38.98
CA PRO A 61 7.04 15.56 39.08
C PRO A 61 6.37 16.58 38.15
N ALA A 62 6.21 17.83 38.62
CA ALA A 62 5.51 18.87 37.86
C ALA A 62 6.12 19.14 36.47
N GLN A 63 7.41 18.89 36.31
CA GLN A 63 8.13 19.09 35.04
C GLN A 63 7.99 17.92 34.06
N ALA A 64 7.50 16.76 34.49
CA ALA A 64 7.49 15.54 33.68
C ALA A 64 6.77 15.73 32.35
N LYS A 65 5.59 16.38 32.37
CA LYS A 65 4.83 16.68 31.14
C LYS A 65 5.63 17.58 30.19
N ALA A 66 6.23 18.65 30.68
CA ALA A 66 6.99 19.57 29.86
C ALA A 66 8.22 18.88 29.22
N GLN A 67 8.93 18.04 29.98
CA GLN A 67 10.06 17.27 29.49
C GLN A 67 9.66 16.26 28.40
N VAL A 68 8.58 15.51 28.61
CA VAL A 68 8.08 14.55 27.62
C VAL A 68 7.67 15.28 26.33
N MET A 69 6.95 16.40 26.43
CA MET A 69 6.54 17.15 25.25
C MET A 69 7.74 17.71 24.47
N ALA A 70 8.75 18.27 25.16
CA ALA A 70 9.97 18.72 24.52
C ALA A 70 10.77 17.58 23.87
N ALA A 71 10.77 16.39 24.49
CA ALA A 71 11.44 15.22 23.93
C ALA A 71 10.74 14.70 22.67
N ILE A 72 9.41 14.70 22.62
CA ILE A 72 8.62 14.23 21.47
C ILE A 72 8.97 15.00 20.20
N ASP A 73 9.18 16.33 20.29
CA ASP A 73 9.54 17.16 19.13
C ASP A 73 10.88 16.77 18.49
N ALA A 74 11.78 16.14 19.25
CA ALA A 74 13.06 15.65 18.75
C ALA A 74 13.01 14.22 18.18
N VAL A 75 11.91 13.48 18.38
CA VAL A 75 11.77 12.11 17.87
C VAL A 75 11.43 12.14 16.38
N ARG A 76 12.34 11.62 15.55
CA ARG A 76 12.08 11.46 14.11
C ARG A 76 10.91 10.51 13.91
N GLN A 77 9.88 10.98 13.21
CA GLN A 77 8.75 10.14 12.82
C GLN A 77 9.20 9.08 11.80
N LEU A 78 8.71 7.85 11.96
CA LEU A 78 8.86 6.83 10.93
C LEU A 78 8.11 7.28 9.66
N PRO A 79 8.63 6.93 8.46
CA PRO A 79 7.91 7.19 7.21
C PRO A 79 6.54 6.50 7.22
N PRO A 80 5.53 7.04 6.52
CA PRO A 80 4.22 6.42 6.45
C PRO A 80 4.29 4.98 5.96
N HIS A 81 3.62 4.05 6.66
CA HIS A 81 3.42 2.68 6.17
C HIS A 81 2.45 2.71 4.98
N VAL A 82 3.01 2.80 3.79
CA VAL A 82 2.25 2.63 2.54
C VAL A 82 2.22 1.14 2.18
N PRO A 83 1.04 0.51 2.09
CA PRO A 83 0.98 -0.88 1.66
C PRO A 83 1.56 -1.01 0.24
N PRO A 84 2.33 -2.08 -0.05
CA PRO A 84 3.04 -2.21 -1.32
C PRO A 84 2.11 -2.12 -2.54
N ALA A 85 0.87 -2.60 -2.40
CA ALA A 85 -0.16 -2.49 -3.43
C ALA A 85 -0.58 -1.04 -3.74
N ALA A 86 -0.57 -0.14 -2.76
CA ALA A 86 -0.87 1.28 -2.97
C ALA A 86 0.27 1.99 -3.70
N ALA A 87 1.52 1.68 -3.33
CA ALA A 87 2.71 2.21 -4.00
C ALA A 87 2.81 1.74 -5.47
N ALA A 88 2.46 0.48 -5.75
CA ALA A 88 2.44 -0.06 -7.11
C ALA A 88 1.39 0.63 -7.99
N ARG A 89 0.16 0.83 -7.47
CA ARG A 89 -0.92 1.53 -8.20
C ARG A 89 -0.55 2.98 -8.51
N ALA A 90 0.08 3.69 -7.58
CA ALA A 90 0.54 5.06 -7.81
C ALA A 90 1.57 5.15 -8.94
N ARG A 91 2.54 4.22 -8.99
CA ARG A 91 3.54 4.14 -10.07
C ARG A 91 2.92 3.80 -11.42
N ALA A 92 2.01 2.83 -11.47
CA ALA A 92 1.31 2.45 -12.70
C ALA A 92 0.49 3.62 -13.27
N GLY A 93 -0.26 4.33 -12.40
CA GLY A 93 -1.01 5.51 -12.82
C GLY A 93 -0.13 6.64 -13.36
N TRP A 94 1.07 6.84 -12.81
CA TRP A 94 2.02 7.83 -13.32
C TRP A 94 2.61 7.45 -14.68
N LEU A 95 2.99 6.17 -14.87
CA LEU A 95 3.48 5.66 -16.15
C LEU A 95 2.41 5.76 -17.24
N GLN A 96 1.17 5.37 -16.93
CA GLN A 96 0.06 5.42 -17.87
C GLN A 96 -0.27 6.85 -18.31
N ARG A 97 -0.23 7.83 -17.38
CA ARG A 97 -0.40 9.26 -17.71
C ARG A 97 0.67 9.78 -18.68
N ARG A 98 1.89 9.24 -18.64
CA ARG A 98 2.98 9.62 -19.57
C ARG A 98 2.94 8.87 -20.90
N ALA A 99 2.48 7.61 -20.91
CA ALA A 99 2.46 6.77 -22.10
C ALA A 99 1.30 7.09 -23.05
N VAL A 100 0.14 7.48 -22.53
CA VAL A 100 -1.06 7.80 -23.34
C VAL A 100 -0.82 8.88 -24.42
N PRO A 101 -0.24 10.07 -24.12
CA PRO A 101 -0.01 11.07 -25.15
C PRO A 101 1.00 10.64 -26.21
N LEU A 102 2.01 9.84 -25.84
CA LEU A 102 2.99 9.29 -26.78
C LEU A 102 2.37 8.26 -27.74
N ALA A 103 1.51 7.38 -27.23
CA ALA A 103 0.81 6.39 -28.04
C ALA A 103 -0.17 7.05 -29.03
N LEU A 104 -0.87 8.11 -28.60
CA LEU A 104 -1.72 8.92 -29.47
C LEU A 104 -0.92 9.59 -30.58
N ALA A 105 0.21 10.23 -30.25
CA ALA A 105 1.09 10.86 -31.24
C ALA A 105 1.61 9.85 -32.27
N ALA A 106 2.05 8.66 -31.82
CA ALA A 106 2.51 7.59 -32.70
C ALA A 106 1.41 7.09 -33.64
N SER A 107 0.18 6.95 -33.14
CA SER A 107 -0.98 6.52 -33.94
C SER A 107 -1.31 7.53 -35.04
N ILE A 108 -1.30 8.83 -34.72
CA ILE A 108 -1.54 9.91 -35.68
C ILE A 108 -0.45 9.94 -36.75
N ALA A 109 0.83 9.79 -36.35
CA ALA A 109 1.94 9.74 -37.29
C ALA A 109 1.85 8.54 -38.24
N ALA A 110 1.49 7.36 -37.73
CA ALA A 110 1.30 6.16 -38.55
C ALA A 110 0.16 6.32 -39.56
N ALA A 111 -0.97 6.93 -39.14
CA ALA A 111 -2.09 7.21 -40.04
C ALA A 111 -1.73 8.22 -41.14
N ALA A 112 -0.97 9.28 -40.81
CA ALA A 112 -0.50 10.26 -41.78
C ALA A 112 0.46 9.62 -42.81
N LEU A 113 1.41 8.80 -42.37
CA LEU A 113 2.34 8.10 -43.26
C LEU A 113 1.62 7.08 -44.16
N GLY A 114 0.67 6.32 -43.61
CA GLY A 114 -0.15 5.39 -44.39
C GLY A 114 -1.03 6.10 -45.42
N GLY A 115 -1.65 7.22 -45.05
CA GLY A 115 -2.47 8.03 -45.96
C GLY A 115 -1.68 8.60 -47.13
N VAL A 116 -0.46 9.10 -46.88
CA VAL A 116 0.43 9.63 -47.94
C VAL A 116 0.84 8.52 -48.92
N ALA A 117 1.19 7.33 -48.43
CA ALA A 117 1.56 6.21 -49.27
C ALA A 117 0.41 5.78 -50.19
N VAL A 118 -0.82 5.72 -49.68
CA VAL A 118 -2.01 5.39 -50.48
C VAL A 118 -2.27 6.45 -51.55
N TRP A 119 -2.21 7.74 -51.20
CA TRP A 119 -2.44 8.84 -52.15
C TRP A 119 -1.42 8.84 -53.31
N GLN A 120 -0.16 8.56 -53.02
CA GLN A 120 0.89 8.51 -54.04
C GLN A 120 0.69 7.39 -55.07
N THR A 121 0.14 6.24 -54.65
CA THR A 121 -0.13 5.12 -55.56
C THR A 121 -1.28 5.40 -56.52
N HIS A 122 -2.28 6.19 -56.10
CA HIS A 122 -3.44 6.51 -56.93
C HIS A 122 -3.09 7.51 -58.05
N ASN A 123 -2.35 8.58 -57.72
CA ASN A 123 -1.91 9.58 -58.69
C ASN A 123 -0.97 9.02 -59.77
N GLY A 124 -0.18 7.99 -59.43
CA GLY A 124 0.70 7.32 -60.40
C GLY A 124 -0.05 6.51 -61.47
N GLN A 125 -1.32 6.16 -61.23
CA GLN A 125 -2.13 5.42 -62.20
C GLN A 125 -2.85 6.31 -63.21
N GLU A 126 -3.32 7.50 -62.80
CA GLU A 126 -3.90 8.48 -63.72
C GLU A 126 -2.90 8.87 -64.81
N LEU A 127 -1.65 9.15 -64.44
CA LEU A 127 -0.59 9.48 -65.41
C LEU A 127 -0.35 8.38 -66.47
N LYS A 128 -0.55 7.11 -66.11
CA LYS A 128 -0.41 5.97 -67.04
C LYS A 128 -1.66 5.73 -67.87
N GLN A 129 -2.82 6.20 -67.43
CA GLN A 129 -4.06 6.14 -68.20
C GLN A 129 -4.07 7.26 -69.25
N ASP A 130 -3.69 8.48 -68.87
CA ASP A 130 -3.57 9.62 -69.77
C ASP A 130 -2.55 9.35 -70.89
N ALA A 131 -1.39 8.77 -70.55
CA ALA A 131 -0.37 8.40 -71.53
C ALA A 131 -0.87 7.36 -72.55
N ARG A 132 -1.73 6.43 -72.13
CA ARG A 132 -2.31 5.40 -73.02
C ARG A 132 -3.40 5.95 -73.92
N GLN A 133 -4.19 6.91 -73.44
CA GLN A 133 -5.17 7.60 -74.26
C GLN A 133 -4.49 8.46 -75.33
N ALA A 134 -3.39 9.13 -75.00
CA ALA A 134 -2.60 9.89 -75.97
C ALA A 134 -2.01 9.02 -77.09
N GLN A 135 -1.64 7.76 -76.79
CA GLN A 135 -1.14 6.82 -77.80
C GLN A 135 -2.22 6.25 -78.73
N GLN A 136 -3.50 6.24 -78.32
CA GLN A 136 -4.61 5.73 -79.14
C GLN A 136 -5.16 6.76 -80.13
N GLN A 137 -4.72 8.01 -80.02
CA GLN A 137 -5.13 9.12 -80.91
C GLN A 137 -4.12 9.42 -82.02
N LEU A 138 -3.04 8.62 -82.13
CA LEU A 138 -2.08 8.62 -83.24
C LEU A 138 -2.28 7.38 -84.11
#